data_AF-A0A2W7MLQ6-F1
#
_entry.id   AF-A0A2W7MLQ6-F1
#
_cell.length_a   1.000
_cell.length_b   1.000
_cell.length_c   1.000
_cell.angle_alpha   90.00
_cell.angle_beta   90.00
_cell.angle_gamma   90.00
#
_symmetry.space_group_name_H-M   'P 1'
#
loop_
_entity.id
_entity.type
_entity.pdbx_description
1 polymer ?
#
loop_
_entity_poly.entity_id
_entity_poly.type
_entity_poly.pdbx_seq_one_letter_code
_entity_poly.pdbx_strand_id
1 'polypeptide(L)' 'MTKPKIISITYSEEIPEESAIMLYRTIEKLIIESLPSDPHLIGLFLTGSLDEFKKQ' A
#
# COMPACT_ATOMS: atom_id res chain seq x y z
N MET A 1 -9.41 20.50 -9.95
CA MET A 1 -8.57 19.44 -9.38
C MET A 1 -9.00 19.22 -7.94
N THR A 2 -9.50 18.03 -7.61
CA THR A 2 -9.88 17.66 -6.24
C THR A 2 -8.61 17.43 -5.43
N LYS A 3 -8.49 18.08 -4.27
CA LYS A 3 -7.35 17.87 -3.37
C LYS A 3 -7.35 16.41 -2.88
N PRO A 4 -6.18 15.74 -2.84
CA PRO A 4 -6.10 14.38 -2.31
C PRO A 4 -6.52 14.37 -0.83
N LYS A 5 -7.41 13.44 -0.47
CA LYS A 5 -7.77 13.20 0.93
C LYS A 5 -6.72 12.26 1.53
N ILE A 6 -5.99 12.77 2.51
CA ILE A 6 -5.05 11.98 3.31
C ILE A 6 -5.85 11.32 4.43
N ILE A 7 -5.87 9.98 4.47
CA ILE A 7 -6.47 9.20 5.55
C ILE A 7 -5.32 8.70 6.43
N SER A 8 -5.29 9.15 7.68
CA SER A 8 -4.35 8.67 8.70
C SER A 8 -5.05 7.61 9.53
N ILE A 9 -4.47 6.41 9.61
CA ILE A 9 -4.94 5.33 10.46
C ILE A 9 -3.91 5.18 11.58
N THR A 10 -4.35 5.38 12.82
CA THR A 10 -3.51 5.25 14.02
C THR A 10 -4.02 4.06 14.82
N TYR A 11 -3.14 3.11 15.11
CA TYR A 11 -3.46 1.94 15.92
C TYR A 11 -3.06 2.21 17.37
N SER A 12 -3.95 1.93 18.31
CA SER A 12 -3.76 2.17 19.75
C SER A 12 -2.88 1.11 20.44
N GLU A 13 -2.67 -0.03 19.78
CA GLU A 13 -1.79 -1.13 20.20
C GLU A 13 -0.95 -1.57 18.99
N GLU A 14 0.23 -2.17 19.23
CA GLU A 14 1.05 -2.75 18.17
C GLU A 14 0.22 -3.79 17.40
N ILE A 15 0.05 -3.59 16.09
CA ILE A 15 -0.62 -4.57 15.24
C ILE A 15 0.27 -5.82 15.19
N PRO A 16 -0.27 -7.03 15.44
CA PRO A 16 0.47 -8.26 15.22
C PRO A 16 1.03 -8.31 13.79
N GLU A 17 2.25 -8.80 13.63
CA GLU A 17 2.99 -8.76 12.36
C GLU A 17 2.17 -9.35 11.20
N GLU A 18 1.52 -10.50 11.40
CA GLU A 18 0.70 -11.14 10.36
C GLU A 18 -0.48 -10.26 9.93
N SER A 19 -1.09 -9.55 10.89
CA SER A 19 -2.20 -8.63 10.61
C SER A 19 -1.73 -7.38 9.87
N ALA A 20 -0.54 -6.88 10.19
CA ALA A 20 0.07 -5.75 9.48
C ALA A 20 0.41 -6.12 8.03
N ILE A 21 0.97 -7.32 7.81
CA ILE A 21 1.24 -7.86 6.47
C ILE A 21 -0.05 -7.97 5.66
N MET A 22 -1.11 -8.53 6.25
CA MET A 22 -2.41 -8.67 5.58
C MET A 22 -3.05 -7.34 5.22
N LEU A 23 -2.99 -6.36 6.13
CA LEU A 23 -3.45 -4.99 5.88
C LEU A 23 -2.67 -4.36 4.72
N TYR A 24 -1.34 -4.47 4.76
CA TYR A 24 -0.46 -3.92 3.73
C TYR A 24 -0.80 -4.48 2.34
N ARG A 25 -0.96 -5.81 2.22
CA ARG A 25 -1.35 -6.47 0.97
C ARG A 25 -2.74 -6.07 0.49
N THR A 26 -3.66 -5.83 1.42
CA THR A 26 -5.01 -5.37 1.09
C THR A 26 -4.96 -3.96 0.47
N ILE A 27 -4.18 -3.06 1.07
CA ILE A 27 -3.99 -1.70 0.54
C ILE A 27 -3.28 -1.73 -0.81
N GLU A 28 -2.22 -2.53 -0.94
CA GLU A 28 -1.48 -2.71 -2.19
C GLU A 28 -2.41 -3.14 -3.34
N LYS A 29 -3.29 -4.11 -3.08
CA LYS A 29 -4.29 -4.57 -4.05
C LYS A 29 -5.28 -3.47 -4.45
N LEU A 30 -5.82 -2.73 -3.47
CA LEU A 30 -6.74 -1.62 -3.75
C LEU A 30 -6.10 -0.53 -4.61
N ILE A 31 -4.81 -0.23 -4.36
CA ILE A 31 -4.07 0.75 -5.16
C ILE A 31 -3.89 0.23 -6.59
N ILE A 32 -3.47 -1.02 -6.78
CA ILE A 32 -3.31 -1.61 -8.13
C ILE A 32 -4.62 -1.58 -8.91
N GLU A 33 -5.74 -1.92 -8.27
CA GLU A 33 -7.07 -1.87 -8.89
C GLU A 33 -7.50 -0.44 -9.26
N SER A 34 -6.95 0.58 -8.58
CA SER A 34 -7.21 2.00 -8.86
C SER A 34 -6.24 2.64 -9.86
N LEU A 35 -5.12 2.00 -10.16
CA LEU A 35 -4.12 2.50 -11.10
C LEU A 35 -4.59 2.31 -12.55
N PRO A 36 -4.14 3.17 -13.48
CA PRO A 36 -4.29 2.89 -14.90
C PRO A 36 -3.71 1.51 -15.22
N SER A 37 -4.33 0.78 -16.16
CA SER A 37 -3.88 -0.57 -16.57
C SER A 37 -2.55 -0.58 -17.34
N ASP A 38 -1.72 0.45 -17.16
CA ASP A 38 -0.37 0.56 -17.69
C ASP A 38 0.57 -0.38 -16.90
N PRO A 39 1.14 -1.41 -17.53
CA PRO A 39 2.04 -2.35 -16.86
C PRO A 39 3.28 -1.69 -16.24
N HIS A 40 3.75 -0.58 -16.81
CA HIS A 40 4.92 0.14 -16.30
C HIS A 40 4.61 0.82 -14.97
N LEU A 41 3.46 1.49 -14.86
CA LEU A 41 3.03 2.15 -13.61
C LEU A 41 2.78 1.16 -12.49
N ILE A 42 2.15 0.03 -12.82
CA ILE A 42 1.94 -1.08 -11.87
C ILE A 42 3.28 -1.65 -11.41
N GLY A 43 4.23 -1.87 -12.34
CA GLY A 43 5.56 -2.38 -12.03
C GLY A 43 6.38 -1.44 -11.13
N LEU A 44 6.32 -0.13 -11.37
CA LEU A 44 6.96 0.88 -10.51
C LEU A 44 6.39 0.85 -9.09
N PHE A 45 5.06 0.79 -8.95
CA PHE A 45 4.40 0.72 -7.65
C PHE A 45 4.78 -0.56 -6.89
N LEU A 46 4.69 -1.72 -7.53
CA LEU A 46 5.03 -3.01 -6.91
C LEU A 46 6.50 -3.08 -6.47
N THR A 47 7.41 -2.51 -7.27
CA THR A 47 8.84 -2.50 -6.94
C THR A 47 9.11 -1.65 -5.69
N GLY A 48 8.55 -0.42 -5.66
CA GLY A 48 8.66 0.44 -4.48
C GLY A 48 8.02 -0.17 -3.23
N SER A 49 6.87 -0.83 -3.39
CA SER A 49 6.18 -1.56 -2.32
C SER A 49 7.03 -2.69 -1.73
N LEU A 50 7.68 -3.50 -2.58
CA LEU A 50 8.55 -4.59 -2.13
C LEU A 50 9.79 -4.10 -1.39
N ASP A 51 10.37 -2.97 -1.81
CA ASP A 51 11.55 -2.40 -1.16
C ASP A 51 11.23 -1.84 0.23
N GLU A 52 10.04 -1.27 0.42
CA GLU A 52 9.57 -0.80 1.73
C GLU A 52 9.33 -1.98 2.68
N PHE A 53 8.80 -3.10 2.17
CA PHE A 53 8.58 -4.31 2.94
C PHE A 53 9.88 -5.00 3.40
N LYS A 54 10.94 -4.95 2.58
CA LYS A 54 12.25 -5.57 2.91
C LYS A 54 13.09 -4.78 3.91
N LYS A 55 12.73 -3.53 4.20
CA LYS A 55 13.44 -2.67 5.16
C LYS A 55 12.91 -2.81 6.60
N GLN A 56 11.79 -3.50 6.78
CA GLN A 56 11.29 -3.95 8.09
C GLN A 56 11.92 -5.30 8.43
#